data_AF-R7QRM4-F1
#
_entry.id   AF-R7QRM4-F1
#
_cell.length_a   1.000
_cell.length_b   1.000
_cell.length_c   1.000
_cell.angle_alpha   90.00
_cell.angle_beta   90.00
_cell.angle_gamma   90.00
#
_symmetry.space_group_name_H-M   'P 1'
#
loop_
_entity.id
_entity.type
_entity.pdbx_description
1 polymer ?
#
loop_
_entity_poly.entity_id
_entity_poly.type
_entity_poly.pdbx_seq_one_letter_code
_entity_poly.pdbx_strand_id
1 'polypeptide(L)'
;MCKETTEPPMKRQRNRDYHAADYPDFTPNVSPKEMFQAGIFGGTYFRDIKIGSKWYRNAWKEFEPHGWFSGLDIAKNIACRDPVLSRNRYKAKCGQSLEQWLEKGWIKTDYDSHGWVHWYCRFFLGRRCEDDVRQISRWKACAGNKGRWKRNLIAKCVKAGKSFDDETVSPTVRQLLLHWGYQLTEPHFNEYKSLLEKGHKTSFIPQHEMRHVVKNKDTGDQTATPQAQDGRKEQNEARQERRRKRARN
;
A
#
# COMPACT_ATOMS: atom_id res chain seq x y z
N MET A 1 -24.45 -4.18 21.72
CA MET A 1 -23.94 -2.88 21.23
C MET A 1 -22.53 -2.71 21.78
N CYS A 2 -21.51 -2.76 20.94
CA CYS A 2 -20.13 -2.49 21.37
C CYS A 2 -20.00 -1.01 21.76
N LYS A 3 -19.29 -0.75 22.85
CA LYS A 3 -19.16 0.58 23.43
C LYS A 3 -18.20 1.40 22.57
N GLU A 4 -18.73 2.41 21.87
CA GLU A 4 -17.90 3.40 21.20
C GLU A 4 -17.43 4.45 22.23
N THR A 5 -16.17 4.85 22.15
CA THR A 5 -15.66 6.00 22.90
C THR A 5 -15.27 7.12 21.94
N THR A 6 -15.17 8.33 22.46
CA THR A 6 -14.86 9.52 21.66
C THR A 6 -13.58 10.18 22.15
N GLU A 7 -12.62 10.30 21.25
CA GLU A 7 -11.41 11.10 21.39
C GLU A 7 -11.56 12.43 20.62
N PRO A 8 -10.67 13.41 20.82
CA PRO A 8 -10.60 14.57 19.95
C PRO A 8 -10.27 14.17 18.48
N PRO A 9 -10.78 14.91 17.47
CA PRO A 9 -10.38 14.70 16.09
C PRO A 9 -8.87 14.77 15.89
N MET A 10 -8.35 13.95 14.98
CA MET A 10 -6.93 13.93 14.64
C MET A 10 -6.48 15.30 14.12
N LYS A 11 -5.34 15.78 14.63
CA LYS A 11 -4.77 17.07 14.24
C LYS A 11 -3.49 16.85 13.45
N ARG A 12 -3.31 17.70 12.42
CA ARG A 12 -2.07 17.75 11.65
C ARG A 12 -0.95 18.29 12.53
N GLN A 13 0.17 17.58 12.52
CA GLN A 13 1.40 17.97 13.21
C GLN A 13 2.34 18.74 12.25
N ARG A 14 3.43 19.29 12.81
CA ARG A 14 4.42 20.07 12.03
C ARG A 14 5.06 19.27 10.88
N ASN A 15 5.22 17.96 11.04
CA ASN A 15 5.73 17.04 10.00
C ASN A 15 4.70 16.71 8.90
N ARG A 16 3.51 17.32 8.94
CA ARG A 16 2.33 17.08 8.09
C ARG A 16 1.59 15.76 8.35
N ASP A 17 2.04 14.93 9.26
CA ASP A 17 1.32 13.72 9.64
C ASP A 17 0.16 14.06 10.58
N TYR A 18 -0.85 13.19 10.60
CA TYR A 18 -1.94 13.23 11.56
C TYR A 18 -1.67 12.18 12.63
N HIS A 19 -1.84 12.57 13.90
CA HIS A 19 -1.58 11.68 15.03
C HIS A 19 -2.86 11.47 15.85
N ALA A 20 -3.03 10.24 16.32
CA ALA A 20 -3.96 9.87 17.37
C ALA A 20 -3.16 9.62 18.66
N ALA A 21 -3.52 10.26 19.76
CA ALA A 21 -2.76 10.18 21.02
C ALA A 21 -2.68 8.75 21.58
N ASP A 22 -3.77 8.01 21.40
CA ASP A 22 -3.95 6.62 21.82
C ASP A 22 -3.31 5.60 20.85
N TYR A 23 -2.91 6.04 19.65
CA TYR A 23 -2.23 5.21 18.66
C TYR A 23 -1.05 5.98 18.01
N PRO A 24 0.06 6.17 18.75
CA PRO A 24 1.17 7.02 18.29
C PRO A 24 1.87 6.54 17.01
N ASP A 25 1.77 5.24 16.72
CA ASP A 25 2.32 4.61 15.52
C ASP A 25 1.40 4.72 14.28
N PHE A 26 0.20 5.26 14.43
CA PHE A 26 -0.74 5.49 13.34
C PHE A 26 -0.60 6.94 12.85
N THR A 27 0.20 7.12 11.81
CA THR A 27 0.60 8.44 11.30
C THR A 27 0.27 8.63 9.81
N PRO A 28 -1.01 8.53 9.39
CA PRO A 28 -1.40 8.90 8.04
C PRO A 28 -1.10 10.39 7.80
N ASN A 29 -0.78 10.78 6.57
CA ASN A 29 -0.45 12.17 6.24
C ASN A 29 -1.43 12.82 5.26
N VAL A 30 -2.49 12.09 4.90
CA VAL A 30 -3.62 12.56 4.11
C VAL A 30 -4.90 12.37 4.92
N SER A 31 -5.63 13.47 5.17
CA SER A 31 -6.94 13.44 5.82
C SER A 31 -8.03 12.91 4.91
N PRO A 32 -9.20 12.51 5.45
CA PRO A 32 -10.38 12.22 4.64
C PRO A 32 -10.71 13.34 3.64
N LYS A 33 -10.70 14.61 4.08
CA LYS A 33 -10.92 15.77 3.18
C LYS A 33 -9.96 15.74 1.99
N GLU A 34 -8.67 15.59 2.25
CA GLU A 34 -7.66 15.56 1.18
C GLU A 34 -7.81 14.35 0.26
N MET A 35 -8.20 13.18 0.78
CA MET A 35 -8.47 12.01 -0.03
C MET A 35 -9.61 12.28 -1.02
N PHE A 36 -10.75 12.76 -0.54
CA PHE A 36 -11.91 13.02 -1.41
C PHE A 36 -11.64 14.14 -2.43
N GLN A 37 -10.98 15.21 -2.00
CA GLN A 37 -10.61 16.33 -2.88
C GLN A 37 -9.59 15.91 -3.95
N ALA A 38 -8.65 15.03 -3.62
CA ALA A 38 -7.69 14.50 -4.60
C ALA A 38 -8.34 13.57 -5.63
N GLY A 39 -9.40 12.86 -5.24
CA GLY A 39 -10.07 11.87 -6.08
C GLY A 39 -9.58 10.44 -5.79
N ILE A 40 -10.48 9.67 -5.17
CA ILE A 40 -10.28 8.26 -4.81
C ILE A 40 -11.40 7.40 -5.37
N PHE A 41 -11.09 6.12 -5.62
CA PHE A 41 -12.05 5.09 -6.07
C PHE A 41 -12.92 5.50 -7.28
N GLY A 42 -12.44 6.41 -8.14
CA GLY A 42 -13.20 6.93 -9.28
C GLY A 42 -14.49 7.65 -8.90
N GLY A 43 -14.58 8.15 -7.66
CA GLY A 43 -15.74 8.85 -7.12
C GLY A 43 -16.90 7.96 -6.67
N THR A 44 -16.64 6.66 -6.46
CA THR A 44 -17.68 5.67 -6.14
C THR A 44 -17.71 5.26 -4.67
N TYR A 45 -16.80 5.79 -3.83
CA TYR A 45 -16.52 5.18 -2.53
C TYR A 45 -17.76 5.07 -1.62
N PHE A 46 -18.58 6.12 -1.56
CA PHE A 46 -19.82 6.15 -0.76
C PHE A 46 -21.07 5.93 -1.62
N ARG A 47 -20.96 5.18 -2.71
CA ARG A 47 -22.15 4.70 -3.44
C ARG A 47 -23.07 3.91 -2.51
N ASP A 48 -24.33 3.84 -2.88
CA ASP A 48 -25.27 2.91 -2.25
C ASP A 48 -24.81 1.47 -2.48
N ILE A 49 -24.75 0.68 -1.41
CA ILE A 49 -24.34 -0.72 -1.45
C ILE A 49 -25.39 -1.61 -0.80
N LYS A 50 -25.50 -2.85 -1.29
CA LYS A 50 -26.32 -3.89 -0.69
C LYS A 50 -25.41 -5.01 -0.21
N ILE A 51 -25.51 -5.39 1.05
CA ILE A 51 -24.77 -6.52 1.64
C ILE A 51 -25.81 -7.47 2.25
N GLY A 52 -25.90 -8.67 1.69
CA GLY A 52 -27.01 -9.59 1.99
C GLY A 52 -28.36 -8.95 1.67
N SER A 53 -29.27 -8.94 2.64
CA SER A 53 -30.59 -8.30 2.51
C SER A 53 -30.57 -6.79 2.83
N LYS A 54 -29.50 -6.26 3.44
CA LYS A 54 -29.44 -4.90 3.97
C LYS A 54 -28.86 -3.91 2.96
N TRP A 55 -29.50 -2.75 2.85
CA TRP A 55 -29.02 -1.61 2.07
C TRP A 55 -28.32 -0.59 2.98
N TYR A 56 -27.20 -0.06 2.51
CA TYR A 56 -26.49 1.06 3.11
C TYR A 56 -26.49 2.20 2.10
N ARG A 57 -27.31 3.22 2.38
CA ARG A 57 -27.55 4.35 1.48
C ARG A 57 -27.09 5.66 2.09
N ASN A 58 -26.64 6.59 1.25
CA ASN A 58 -26.30 7.95 1.68
C ASN A 58 -25.27 8.02 2.83
N ALA A 59 -24.37 7.05 2.96
CA ALA A 59 -23.37 7.03 4.04
C ALA A 59 -22.47 8.27 4.06
N TRP A 60 -22.29 8.92 2.91
CA TRP A 60 -21.55 10.18 2.80
C TRP A 60 -22.18 11.34 3.60
N LYS A 61 -23.50 11.35 3.85
CA LYS A 61 -24.18 12.44 4.58
C LYS A 61 -23.65 12.63 6.00
N GLU A 62 -23.11 11.57 6.60
CA GLU A 62 -22.46 11.64 7.90
C GLU A 62 -21.28 12.64 7.90
N PHE A 63 -20.58 12.77 6.77
CA PHE A 63 -19.35 13.55 6.66
C PHE A 63 -19.54 14.92 6.01
N GLU A 64 -20.73 15.17 5.44
CA GLU A 64 -21.07 16.44 4.78
C GLU A 64 -20.93 17.67 5.71
N PRO A 65 -21.37 17.65 6.98
CA PRO A 65 -21.23 18.79 7.89
C PRO A 65 -19.79 19.22 8.16
N HIS A 66 -18.80 18.36 7.91
CA HIS A 66 -17.39 18.68 8.08
C HIS A 66 -16.76 19.41 6.89
N GLY A 67 -17.54 19.69 5.83
CA GLY A 67 -17.10 20.45 4.66
C GLY A 67 -16.06 19.73 3.80
N TRP A 68 -15.92 18.41 3.94
CA TRP A 68 -14.92 17.61 3.20
C TRP A 68 -15.21 17.56 1.70
N PHE A 69 -16.49 17.65 1.33
CA PHE A 69 -16.96 17.59 -0.05
C PHE A 69 -17.22 18.97 -0.67
N SER A 70 -16.81 20.05 -0.01
CA SER A 70 -16.99 21.41 -0.54
C SER A 70 -16.41 21.52 -1.94
N GLY A 71 -17.23 21.97 -2.90
CA GLY A 71 -16.86 22.11 -4.31
C GLY A 71 -16.85 20.81 -5.13
N LEU A 72 -17.19 19.66 -4.54
CA LEU A 72 -17.32 18.38 -5.25
C LEU A 72 -18.77 18.08 -5.62
N ASP A 73 -19.00 17.49 -6.78
CA ASP A 73 -20.30 16.96 -7.16
C ASP A 73 -20.52 15.61 -6.47
N ILE A 74 -21.46 15.52 -5.53
CA ILE A 74 -21.70 14.29 -4.76
C ILE A 74 -21.98 13.09 -5.66
N ALA A 75 -22.80 13.26 -6.71
CA ALA A 75 -23.19 12.16 -7.60
C ALA A 75 -22.04 11.68 -8.48
N LYS A 76 -21.04 12.53 -8.76
CA LYS A 76 -19.88 12.17 -9.60
C LYS A 76 -18.63 11.81 -8.80
N ASN A 77 -18.37 12.52 -7.71
CA ASN A 77 -17.10 12.46 -6.99
C ASN A 77 -17.16 11.65 -5.70
N ILE A 78 -18.35 11.37 -5.15
CA ILE A 78 -18.50 10.74 -3.83
C ILE A 78 -19.33 9.44 -3.89
N ALA A 79 -20.52 9.52 -4.49
CA ALA A 79 -21.53 8.47 -4.50
C ALA A 79 -21.86 7.98 -5.92
N CYS A 80 -20.92 8.11 -6.87
CA CYS A 80 -21.12 7.64 -8.23
C CYS A 80 -21.36 6.13 -8.24
N ARG A 81 -22.33 5.64 -9.02
CA ARG A 81 -22.67 4.21 -9.09
C ARG A 81 -21.48 3.35 -9.52
N ASP A 82 -20.75 3.82 -10.53
CA ASP A 82 -19.65 3.11 -11.15
C ASP A 82 -18.36 3.96 -11.09
N PRO A 83 -17.19 3.35 -10.83
CA PRO A 83 -15.93 4.08 -10.72
C PRO A 83 -15.50 4.65 -12.08
N VAL A 84 -15.22 5.95 -12.12
CA VAL A 84 -14.66 6.63 -13.30
C VAL A 84 -13.17 6.87 -13.11
N LEU A 85 -12.34 6.14 -13.86
CA LEU A 85 -10.88 6.12 -13.69
C LEU A 85 -10.24 7.51 -13.79
N SER A 86 -10.71 8.37 -14.69
CA SER A 86 -10.17 9.73 -14.87
C SER A 86 -10.40 10.65 -13.68
N ARG A 87 -11.28 10.27 -12.73
CA ARG A 87 -11.52 11.00 -11.48
C ARG A 87 -10.56 10.61 -10.36
N ASN A 88 -9.77 9.56 -10.53
CA ASN A 88 -8.66 9.27 -9.61
C ASN A 88 -7.53 10.27 -9.82
N ARG A 89 -6.90 10.74 -8.74
CA ARG A 89 -5.75 11.64 -8.83
C ARG A 89 -4.69 11.15 -9.82
N TYR A 90 -4.32 9.87 -9.71
CA TYR A 90 -3.27 9.26 -10.53
C TYR A 90 -3.82 8.56 -11.77
N LYS A 91 -5.12 8.72 -12.08
CA LYS A 91 -5.79 8.11 -13.25
C LYS A 91 -5.55 6.60 -13.39
N ALA A 92 -5.32 5.92 -12.26
CA ALA A 92 -4.91 4.51 -12.21
C ALA A 92 -5.92 3.65 -11.44
N LYS A 93 -6.20 2.46 -11.96
CA LYS A 93 -7.06 1.46 -11.29
C LYS A 93 -6.22 0.73 -10.26
N CYS A 94 -6.68 0.67 -9.02
CA CYS A 94 -6.03 -0.07 -7.96
C CYS A 94 -7.07 -0.61 -6.97
N GLY A 95 -6.66 -1.58 -6.15
CA GLY A 95 -7.52 -2.18 -5.14
C GLY A 95 -8.38 -3.34 -5.65
N GLN A 96 -9.18 -3.87 -4.73
CA GLN A 96 -10.11 -5.00 -4.93
C GLN A 96 -11.56 -4.49 -4.94
N SER A 97 -12.48 -5.27 -5.50
CA SER A 97 -13.92 -4.95 -5.50
C SER A 97 -14.52 -5.13 -4.11
N LEU A 98 -15.68 -4.52 -3.85
CA LEU A 98 -16.40 -4.63 -2.57
C LEU A 98 -16.65 -6.10 -2.20
N GLU A 99 -17.01 -6.91 -3.18
CA GLU A 99 -17.31 -8.34 -3.02
C GLU A 99 -16.06 -9.10 -2.55
N GLN A 100 -14.90 -8.84 -3.15
CA GLN A 100 -13.62 -9.42 -2.72
C GLN A 100 -13.22 -8.97 -1.31
N TRP A 101 -13.52 -7.72 -0.94
CA TRP A 101 -13.30 -7.20 0.42
C TRP A 101 -14.19 -7.91 1.45
N LEU A 102 -15.44 -8.19 1.10
CA LEU A 102 -16.40 -8.92 1.94
C LEU A 102 -16.01 -10.39 2.10
N GLU A 103 -15.67 -11.06 0.99
CA GLU A 103 -15.25 -12.48 0.98
C GLU A 103 -14.03 -12.71 1.87
N LYS A 104 -13.08 -11.76 1.89
CA LYS A 104 -11.88 -11.83 2.75
C LYS A 104 -12.13 -11.47 4.21
N GLY A 105 -13.38 -11.17 4.59
CA GLY A 105 -13.73 -10.74 5.95
C GLY A 105 -13.06 -9.43 6.36
N TRP A 106 -12.66 -8.60 5.39
CA TRP A 106 -11.91 -7.37 5.65
C TRP A 106 -12.82 -6.18 6.00
N ILE A 107 -14.11 -6.28 5.74
CA ILE A 107 -15.14 -5.31 6.13
C ILE A 107 -15.94 -5.88 7.30
N LYS A 108 -16.00 -5.13 8.40
CA LYS A 108 -16.87 -5.40 9.54
C LYS A 108 -18.08 -4.49 9.42
N THR A 109 -19.16 -5.02 8.85
CA THR A 109 -20.34 -4.23 8.46
C THR A 109 -21.11 -3.63 9.64
N ASP A 110 -20.95 -4.21 10.82
CA ASP A 110 -21.58 -3.72 12.06
C ASP A 110 -20.94 -2.41 12.56
N TYR A 111 -19.69 -2.16 12.17
CA TYR A 111 -19.00 -0.90 12.42
C TYR A 111 -19.08 0.01 11.19
N ASP A 112 -18.46 -0.41 10.08
CA ASP A 112 -18.22 0.43 8.90
C ASP A 112 -18.50 -0.35 7.62
N SER A 113 -19.73 -0.21 7.10
CA SER A 113 -20.23 -0.97 5.95
C SER A 113 -19.43 -0.81 4.66
N HIS A 114 -18.74 0.33 4.50
CA HIS A 114 -17.92 0.62 3.33
C HIS A 114 -16.42 0.32 3.56
N GLY A 115 -16.06 -0.18 4.74
CA GLY A 115 -14.71 -0.63 5.07
C GLY A 115 -13.75 0.51 5.44
N TRP A 116 -12.51 0.42 4.94
CA TRP A 116 -11.36 1.18 5.43
C TRP A 116 -11.54 2.71 5.46
N VAL A 117 -11.95 3.36 4.36
CA VAL A 117 -12.04 4.84 4.36
C VAL A 117 -13.22 5.30 5.22
N HIS A 118 -14.31 4.54 5.30
CA HIS A 118 -15.42 4.83 6.21
C HIS A 118 -14.96 4.74 7.67
N TRP A 119 -14.25 3.67 8.05
CA TRP A 119 -13.60 3.57 9.35
C TRP A 119 -12.65 4.76 9.60
N TYR A 120 -11.80 5.10 8.62
CA TYR A 120 -10.83 6.17 8.76
C TYR A 120 -11.50 7.54 8.93
N CYS A 121 -12.60 7.81 8.23
CA CYS A 121 -13.37 9.04 8.39
C CYS A 121 -13.85 9.22 9.83
N ARG A 122 -14.47 8.19 10.40
CA ARG A 122 -14.98 8.23 11.78
C ARG A 122 -13.88 8.23 12.82
N PHE A 123 -12.83 7.43 12.62
CA PHE A 123 -11.65 7.42 13.49
C PHE A 123 -10.96 8.79 13.52
N PHE A 124 -10.82 9.43 12.35
CA PHE A 124 -10.24 10.76 12.21
C PHE A 124 -11.06 11.82 12.95
N LEU A 125 -12.38 11.67 13.02
CA LEU A 125 -13.28 12.54 13.80
C LEU A 125 -13.31 12.20 15.29
N GLY A 126 -12.61 11.15 15.73
CA GLY A 126 -12.47 10.82 17.14
C GLY A 126 -13.19 9.56 17.60
N ARG A 127 -14.02 8.92 16.75
CA ARG A 127 -14.67 7.66 17.14
C ARG A 127 -13.62 6.58 17.40
N ARG A 128 -13.81 5.80 18.46
CA ARG A 128 -13.06 4.57 18.73
C ARG A 128 -13.98 3.38 18.83
N CYS A 129 -13.56 2.25 18.29
CA CYS A 129 -14.29 0.99 18.34
C CYS A 129 -13.34 -0.21 18.35
N GLU A 130 -13.88 -1.41 18.57
CA GLU A 130 -13.09 -2.63 18.68
C GLU A 130 -12.33 -2.99 17.37
N ASP A 131 -12.73 -2.42 16.23
CA ASP A 131 -12.08 -2.66 14.94
C ASP A 131 -10.79 -1.82 14.73
N ASP A 132 -10.52 -0.85 15.61
CA ASP A 132 -9.41 0.10 15.46
C ASP A 132 -8.06 -0.60 15.37
N VAL A 133 -7.78 -1.52 16.29
CA VAL A 133 -6.51 -2.28 16.32
C VAL A 133 -6.27 -3.00 15.00
N ARG A 134 -7.31 -3.62 14.43
CA ARG A 134 -7.22 -4.35 13.16
C ARG A 134 -6.97 -3.39 11.99
N GLN A 135 -7.70 -2.28 11.92
CA GLN A 135 -7.59 -1.32 10.83
C GLN A 135 -6.23 -0.61 10.84
N ILE A 136 -5.76 -0.20 12.02
CA ILE A 136 -4.43 0.40 12.21
C ILE A 136 -3.33 -0.60 11.84
N SER A 137 -3.44 -1.86 12.25
CA SER A 137 -2.48 -2.91 11.87
C SER A 137 -2.39 -3.07 10.34
N ARG A 138 -3.53 -3.07 9.65
CA ARG A 138 -3.57 -3.14 8.19
C ARG A 138 -2.95 -1.91 7.52
N TRP A 139 -3.19 -0.71 8.07
CA TRP A 139 -2.51 0.49 7.60
C TRP A 139 -1.00 0.42 7.81
N LYS A 140 -0.53 -0.03 8.97
CA LYS A 140 0.92 -0.21 9.25
C LYS A 140 1.56 -1.17 8.25
N ALA A 141 0.89 -2.26 7.90
CA ALA A 141 1.34 -3.21 6.88
C ALA A 141 1.32 -2.63 5.45
N CYS A 142 0.46 -1.66 5.17
CA CYS A 142 0.34 -1.02 3.86
C CYS A 142 1.33 0.16 3.70
N ALA A 143 1.20 1.17 4.56
CA ALA A 143 1.80 2.50 4.42
C ALA A 143 2.66 2.94 5.62
N GLY A 144 2.67 2.18 6.73
CA GLY A 144 3.52 2.48 7.89
C GLY A 144 5.02 2.38 7.59
N ASN A 145 5.88 2.58 8.60
CA ASN A 145 7.35 2.58 8.43
C ASN A 145 7.92 1.29 7.80
N LYS A 146 7.26 0.16 8.07
CA LYS A 146 7.55 -1.15 7.45
C LYS A 146 6.54 -1.56 6.37
N GLY A 147 5.70 -0.62 5.95
CA GLY A 147 4.59 -0.84 5.03
C GLY A 147 5.07 -1.30 3.65
N ARG A 148 4.48 -2.40 3.17
CA ARG A 148 4.83 -3.04 1.91
C ARG A 148 4.75 -2.06 0.74
N TRP A 149 3.67 -1.30 0.64
CA TRP A 149 3.40 -0.45 -0.51
C TRP A 149 4.16 0.87 -0.47
N LYS A 150 4.37 1.45 0.73
CA LYS A 150 5.26 2.62 0.92
C LYS A 150 6.67 2.29 0.43
N ARG A 151 7.24 1.19 0.92
CA ARG A 151 8.59 0.72 0.54
C ARG A 151 8.68 0.33 -0.93
N ASN A 152 7.64 -0.31 -1.48
CA ASN A 152 7.58 -0.65 -2.90
C ASN A 152 7.64 0.60 -3.79
N LEU A 153 6.90 1.66 -3.46
CA LEU A 153 6.93 2.91 -4.23
C LEU A 153 8.32 3.56 -4.19
N ILE A 154 8.93 3.67 -3.01
CA ILE A 154 10.25 4.28 -2.87
C ILE A 154 11.30 3.50 -3.65
N ALA A 155 11.31 2.16 -3.55
CA ALA A 155 12.22 1.32 -4.30
C ALA A 155 12.07 1.51 -5.82
N LYS A 156 10.84 1.69 -6.33
CA LYS A 156 10.61 1.99 -7.75
C LYS A 156 11.13 3.36 -8.15
N CYS A 157 10.94 4.39 -7.33
CA CYS A 157 11.51 5.73 -7.58
C CYS A 157 13.04 5.68 -7.62
N VAL A 158 13.68 5.03 -6.65
CA VAL A 158 15.13 4.85 -6.60
C VAL A 158 15.64 4.10 -7.82
N LYS A 159 15.03 2.95 -8.16
CA LYS A 159 15.40 2.15 -9.34
C LYS A 159 15.27 2.93 -10.65
N ALA A 160 14.28 3.82 -10.75
CA ALA A 160 14.06 4.65 -11.91
C ALA A 160 14.92 5.93 -11.94
N GLY A 161 15.71 6.21 -10.88
CA GLY A 161 16.46 7.46 -10.75
C GLY A 161 15.56 8.70 -10.67
N LYS A 162 14.34 8.57 -10.16
CA LYS A 162 13.34 9.65 -10.10
C LYS A 162 13.13 10.16 -8.67
N SER A 163 12.69 11.42 -8.57
CA SER A 163 12.34 12.06 -7.31
C SER A 163 11.08 11.43 -6.68
N PHE A 164 10.87 11.70 -5.39
CA PHE A 164 9.76 11.16 -4.60
C PHE A 164 8.38 11.60 -5.14
N ASP A 165 8.32 12.77 -5.76
CA ASP A 165 7.14 13.43 -6.29
C ASP A 165 6.89 13.17 -7.80
N ASP A 166 7.77 12.45 -8.49
CA ASP A 166 7.54 12.08 -9.90
C ASP A 166 6.36 11.12 -10.02
N GLU A 167 5.17 11.67 -10.31
CA GLU A 167 3.91 10.93 -10.38
C GLU A 167 3.86 9.92 -11.54
N THR A 168 4.80 9.98 -12.50
CA THR A 168 4.91 8.99 -13.57
C THR A 168 5.40 7.64 -13.06
N VAL A 169 6.07 7.60 -11.90
CA VAL A 169 6.53 6.36 -11.29
C VAL A 169 5.39 5.68 -10.55
N SER A 170 4.98 4.53 -11.08
CA SER A 170 4.01 3.61 -10.47
C SER A 170 2.68 4.27 -10.03
N PRO A 171 1.92 4.92 -10.93
CA PRO A 171 0.65 5.60 -10.62
C PRO A 171 -0.33 4.73 -9.83
N THR A 172 -0.40 3.43 -10.14
CA THR A 172 -1.23 2.45 -9.42
C THR A 172 -0.90 2.33 -7.94
N VAL A 173 0.39 2.35 -7.57
CA VAL A 173 0.81 2.25 -6.15
C VAL A 173 0.60 3.59 -5.45
N ARG A 174 0.80 4.71 -6.14
CA ARG A 174 0.48 6.05 -5.60
C ARG A 174 -1.02 6.17 -5.30
N GLN A 175 -1.88 5.72 -6.22
CA GLN A 175 -3.34 5.68 -5.99
C GLN A 175 -3.73 4.75 -4.84
N LEU A 176 -3.11 3.57 -4.77
CA LEU A 176 -3.34 2.64 -3.66
C LEU A 176 -3.00 3.30 -2.33
N LEU A 177 -1.82 3.91 -2.21
CA LEU A 177 -1.40 4.57 -0.98
C LEU A 177 -2.31 5.76 -0.62
N LEU A 178 -2.76 6.53 -1.61
CA LEU A 178 -3.74 7.60 -1.40
C LEU A 178 -5.05 7.06 -0.82
N HIS A 179 -5.55 5.92 -1.31
CA HIS A 179 -6.71 5.24 -0.73
C HIS A 179 -6.50 4.79 0.73
N TRP A 180 -5.25 4.67 1.17
CA TRP A 180 -4.84 4.34 2.53
C TRP A 180 -4.46 5.56 3.37
N GLY A 181 -4.79 6.78 2.94
CA GLY A 181 -4.49 8.00 3.71
C GLY A 181 -3.00 8.36 3.72
N TYR A 182 -2.25 7.92 2.71
CA TYR A 182 -0.81 8.17 2.62
C TYR A 182 -0.41 8.73 1.25
N GLN A 183 0.45 9.74 1.27
CA GLN A 183 1.18 10.23 0.11
C GLN A 183 2.69 10.25 0.41
N LEU A 184 3.51 9.83 -0.55
CA LEU A 184 4.96 9.82 -0.37
C LEU A 184 5.50 11.25 -0.19
N THR A 185 6.36 11.43 0.80
CA THR A 185 7.02 12.70 1.12
C THR A 185 8.53 12.54 0.94
N GLU A 186 9.22 13.66 0.78
CA GLU A 186 10.67 13.68 0.70
C GLU A 186 11.36 13.05 1.92
N PRO A 187 10.98 13.37 3.19
CA PRO A 187 11.59 12.73 4.35
C PRO A 187 11.46 11.20 4.33
N HIS A 188 10.27 10.68 4.02
CA HIS A 188 10.03 9.24 3.93
C HIS A 188 10.84 8.57 2.82
N PHE A 189 10.98 9.26 1.68
CA PHE A 189 11.79 8.78 0.57
C PHE A 189 13.27 8.72 0.95
N ASN A 190 13.81 9.80 1.51
CA ASN A 190 15.23 9.88 1.89
C ASN A 190 15.60 8.90 3.00
N GLU A 191 14.74 8.74 4.01
CA GLU A 191 14.93 7.76 5.09
C GLU A 191 15.10 6.34 4.52
N TYR A 192 14.17 5.89 3.68
CA TYR A 192 14.21 4.53 3.16
C TYR A 192 15.26 4.36 2.04
N LYS A 193 15.53 5.39 1.25
CA LYS A 193 16.64 5.39 0.28
C LYS A 193 17.97 5.16 0.98
N SER A 194 18.22 5.84 2.11
CA SER A 194 19.43 5.62 2.92
C SER A 194 19.52 4.17 3.43
N LEU A 195 18.40 3.56 3.83
CA LEU A 195 18.39 2.15 4.25
C LEU A 195 18.72 1.19 3.10
N LEU A 196 18.23 1.48 1.89
CA LEU A 196 18.55 0.72 0.67
C LEU A 196 20.05 0.80 0.34
N GLU A 197 20.63 1.99 0.39
CA GLU A 197 22.06 2.24 0.12
C GLU A 197 22.96 1.55 1.16
N LYS A 198 22.51 1.46 2.41
CA LYS A 198 23.19 0.74 3.50
C LYS A 198 23.02 -0.80 3.42
N GLY A 199 22.47 -1.33 2.33
CA GLY A 199 22.35 -2.78 2.12
C GLY A 199 21.41 -3.50 3.09
N HIS A 200 20.48 -2.79 3.75
CA HIS A 200 19.49 -3.45 4.59
C HIS A 200 18.62 -4.36 3.73
N LYS A 201 18.51 -5.65 4.10
CA LYS A 201 17.69 -6.64 3.38
C LYS A 201 16.24 -6.14 3.31
N THR A 202 15.85 -5.65 2.14
CA THR A 202 14.47 -5.28 1.86
C THR A 202 13.73 -6.51 1.35
N SER A 203 12.44 -6.58 1.63
CA SER A 203 11.58 -7.60 1.05
C SER A 203 11.42 -7.33 -0.45
N PHE A 204 12.39 -7.87 -1.21
CA PHE A 204 12.40 -8.26 -2.62
C PHE A 204 13.23 -7.41 -3.62
N ILE A 205 14.48 -7.81 -3.89
CA ILE A 205 15.03 -8.49 -5.12
C ILE A 205 16.49 -8.94 -4.81
N PRO A 206 16.97 -10.10 -5.33
CA PRO A 206 18.24 -10.71 -4.91
C PRO A 206 19.51 -10.00 -5.41
N GLN A 207 20.53 -10.03 -4.57
CA GLN A 207 21.85 -9.39 -4.65
C GLN A 207 22.62 -9.49 -6.00
N HIS A 208 22.26 -10.43 -6.88
CA HIS A 208 22.92 -10.63 -8.18
C HIS A 208 22.60 -9.56 -9.24
N GLU A 209 21.51 -8.79 -9.08
CA GLU A 209 21.09 -7.75 -10.04
C GLU A 209 21.60 -6.33 -9.72
N MET A 210 22.29 -6.12 -8.59
CA MET A 210 22.83 -4.80 -8.20
C MET A 210 24.25 -4.50 -8.72
N ARG A 211 24.84 -5.40 -9.51
CA ARG A 211 26.24 -5.28 -9.94
C ARG A 211 26.43 -4.45 -11.22
N HIS A 212 25.93 -3.22 -11.29
CA HIS A 212 26.37 -2.27 -12.31
C HIS A 212 26.26 -0.79 -11.87
N VAL A 213 26.54 -0.47 -10.61
CA VAL A 213 26.85 0.93 -10.22
C VAL A 213 27.86 0.92 -9.08
N VAL A 214 29.10 0.50 -9.36
CA VAL A 214 30.36 1.07 -8.83
C VAL A 214 31.48 0.49 -9.70
N LYS A 215 32.07 1.30 -10.58
CA LYS A 215 33.38 1.00 -11.18
C LYS A 215 34.43 1.93 -10.57
N ASN A 216 35.59 1.33 -10.33
CA ASN A 216 36.92 1.86 -10.09
C ASN A 216 37.31 2.21 -8.64
N LYS A 217 38.16 1.34 -8.06
CA LYS A 217 39.58 1.66 -7.88
C LYS A 217 40.44 0.41 -8.14
N ASP A 218 41.55 0.64 -8.84
CA ASP A 218 42.57 -0.30 -9.30
C ASP A 218 43.41 -0.95 -8.18
N THR A 219 44.33 -1.82 -8.63
CA THR A 219 45.34 -2.68 -7.98
C THR A 219 44.80 -4.05 -7.58
N GLY A 220 45.10 -5.18 -8.22
CA GLY A 220 46.32 -5.58 -8.93
C GLY A 220 47.09 -6.55 -8.05
N ASP A 221 46.88 -7.86 -8.20
CA ASP A 221 47.95 -8.87 -8.19
C ASP A 221 47.40 -10.27 -8.55
N GLN A 222 48.24 -11.05 -9.21
CA GLN A 222 48.06 -12.42 -9.68
C GLN A 222 48.35 -13.41 -8.54
N THR A 223 47.66 -14.55 -8.49
CA THR A 223 48.27 -15.87 -8.20
C THR A 223 47.23 -16.98 -8.39
N ALA A 224 47.73 -18.17 -8.69
CA ALA A 224 47.08 -19.24 -9.43
C ALA A 224 46.24 -20.23 -8.60
N THR A 225 45.43 -20.99 -9.35
CA THR A 225 44.64 -22.20 -9.03
C THR A 225 45.45 -23.31 -8.32
N PRO A 226 44.80 -24.27 -7.63
CA PRO A 226 44.36 -25.49 -8.33
C PRO A 226 42.96 -26.03 -7.95
N GLN A 227 42.50 -26.91 -8.85
CA GLN A 227 41.17 -27.51 -9.04
C GLN A 227 40.73 -28.48 -7.92
N ALA A 228 39.41 -28.65 -7.80
CA ALA A 228 38.80 -29.92 -7.38
C ALA A 228 37.62 -30.23 -8.32
N GLN A 229 37.85 -31.19 -9.21
CA GLN A 229 36.85 -31.84 -10.05
C GLN A 229 36.30 -33.03 -9.26
N ASP A 230 35.09 -32.92 -8.72
CA ASP A 230 34.27 -34.11 -8.47
C ASP A 230 32.78 -33.72 -8.46
N GLY A 231 31.94 -34.52 -9.10
CA GLY A 231 30.50 -34.26 -9.25
C GLY A 231 29.96 -34.30 -10.69
N ARG A 232 30.82 -34.42 -11.71
CA ARG A 232 30.39 -34.62 -13.12
C ARG A 232 30.23 -36.08 -13.54
N LYS A 233 30.67 -37.05 -12.73
CA LYS A 233 30.46 -38.49 -13.01
C LYS A 233 29.07 -38.97 -12.58
N GLU A 234 28.58 -38.58 -11.41
CA GLU A 234 27.29 -39.04 -10.89
C GLU A 234 26.08 -38.56 -11.71
N GLN A 235 26.15 -37.36 -12.31
CA GLN A 235 25.04 -36.84 -13.12
C GLN A 235 24.90 -37.54 -14.49
N ASN A 236 25.99 -38.11 -15.03
CA ASN A 236 25.96 -38.81 -16.31
C ASN A 236 25.46 -40.25 -16.18
N GLU A 237 25.76 -40.93 -15.08
CA GLU A 237 25.27 -42.29 -14.80
C GLU A 237 23.77 -42.30 -14.51
N ALA A 238 23.26 -41.34 -13.71
CA ALA A 238 21.83 -41.20 -13.46
C ALA A 238 21.00 -40.90 -14.72
N ARG A 239 21.61 -40.25 -15.73
CA ARG A 239 20.96 -39.93 -17.01
C ARG A 239 20.93 -41.13 -17.97
N GLN A 240 21.92 -42.02 -17.91
CA GLN A 240 21.94 -43.26 -18.69
C GLN A 240 20.99 -44.32 -18.12
N GLU A 241 20.88 -44.43 -16.79
CA GLU A 241 19.94 -45.32 -16.09
C GLU A 241 18.47 -44.99 -16.45
N ARG A 242 18.11 -43.70 -16.47
CA ARG A 242 16.75 -43.24 -16.85
C ARG A 242 16.41 -43.50 -18.32
N ARG A 243 17.41 -43.50 -19.22
CA ARG A 243 17.22 -43.86 -20.63
C ARG A 243 17.01 -45.36 -20.83
N ARG A 244 17.70 -46.21 -20.05
CA ARG A 244 17.50 -47.67 -20.09
C ARG A 244 16.12 -48.11 -19.56
N LYS A 245 15.61 -47.45 -18.51
CA LYS A 245 14.28 -47.76 -17.95
C LYS A 245 13.10 -47.33 -18.83
N ARG A 246 13.28 -46.34 -19.73
CA ARG A 246 12.25 -45.92 -20.70
C ARG A 246 12.19 -46.74 -21.99
N ALA A 247 13.17 -47.62 -22.23
CA ALA A 247 13.21 -48.49 -23.41
C ALA A 247 12.71 -49.92 -23.11
N ARG A 248 12.19 -50.18 -21.89
CA ARG A 248 11.69 -51.49 -21.43
C ARG A 248 10.22 -51.48 -20.98
N ASN A 249 9.49 -50.38 -21.23
CA ASN A 249 8.03 -50.26 -21.09
C ASN A 249 7.45 -49.63 -22.35
#